data_AF-A0A0C3LZW9-F1
#
_entry.id   AF-A0A0C3LZW9-F1
#
_cell.length_a   1.000
_cell.length_b   1.000
_cell.length_c   1.000
_cell.angle_alpha   90.00
_cell.angle_beta   90.00
_cell.angle_gamma   90.00
#
_symmetry.space_group_name_H-M   'P 1'
#
loop_
_entity.id
_entity.type
_entity.pdbx_description
1 polymer ?
#
loop_
_entity_poly.entity_id
_entity_poly.type
_entity_poly.pdbx_seq_one_letter_code
_entity_poly.pdbx_strand_id
1 'polypeptide(L)'
;MESFGGVKSDREKEPEKWNKEWETYLENKFKPLPSYPDLSFLSEFSSRVLGQGMLASMEEQRKELCILQKDLAGLVAGKREADHFDSKWLSMSPETRAEHILKGLVISSGAVADMDERRQWCPETTISFLQGDGGKRFLDLLNAVLDTPNGEVPSEELRTEPILVSHPVFDGIWHIGQPCPSGENEAARKVMQKHVSLSRNFYLSFFLWNTILNMYGRSQNYMAVKPPTSSKDSLKAVENLGDSADAYSGAGRACASCAKLAFQLPEGTNFLRCSKCIGVGRNVMYCNKECQLKDWKHGNPPHKTICGKPYAAPGEGPNPVPIQQSSTSNNIPPPDPGFIRSPELVNQLALLQDNPHITYVLTQPDPKPDHGVALQHTMGKMMFDVMKNRAIRNGDPRAVATMW
;
A
#
# COMPACT_ATOMS: atom_id res chain seq x y z
N MET A 1 -2.30 11.73 -11.84
CA MET A 1 -1.08 11.42 -11.06
C MET A 1 -0.18 10.68 -12.03
N GLU A 2 0.81 11.35 -12.60
CA GLU A 2 1.67 10.73 -13.62
C GLU A 2 2.35 9.50 -13.00
N SER A 3 2.01 8.32 -13.53
CA SER A 3 2.75 7.12 -13.17
C SER A 3 4.19 7.34 -13.63
N PHE A 4 5.16 6.96 -12.80
CA PHE A 4 6.58 7.08 -13.15
C PHE A 4 6.93 5.99 -14.18
N GLY A 5 6.34 6.09 -15.38
CA GLY A 5 6.17 5.04 -16.38
C GLY A 5 7.11 5.14 -17.59
N GLY A 6 8.13 6.00 -17.53
CA GLY A 6 9.25 5.94 -18.47
C GLY A 6 10.07 4.66 -18.28
N VAL A 7 10.70 4.18 -19.36
CA VAL A 7 11.70 3.11 -19.26
C VAL A 7 12.82 3.60 -18.36
N LYS A 8 12.83 3.14 -17.11
CA LYS A 8 13.90 3.47 -16.17
C LYS A 8 15.18 2.76 -16.60
N SER A 9 16.30 3.42 -16.36
CA SER A 9 17.59 2.75 -16.40
C SER A 9 17.56 1.53 -15.45
N ASP A 10 18.27 0.47 -15.82
CA ASP A 10 18.30 -0.77 -15.04
C ASP A 10 19.06 -0.51 -13.72
N ARG A 11 18.39 -0.67 -12.58
CA ARG A 11 18.96 -0.37 -11.25
C ARG A 11 20.19 -1.21 -10.89
N GLU A 12 20.36 -2.37 -11.51
CA GLU A 12 21.49 -3.27 -11.22
C GLU A 12 22.67 -2.98 -12.14
N LYS A 13 22.40 -2.55 -13.39
CA LYS A 13 23.43 -2.27 -14.40
C LYS A 13 23.91 -0.82 -14.41
N GLU A 14 23.00 0.12 -14.16
CA GLU A 14 23.24 1.56 -14.21
C GLU A 14 22.69 2.25 -12.94
N PRO A 15 23.12 1.85 -11.73
CA PRO A 15 22.50 2.29 -10.47
C PRO A 15 22.53 3.81 -10.28
N GLU A 16 23.61 4.49 -10.66
CA GLU A 16 23.74 5.95 -10.52
C GLU A 16 22.72 6.69 -11.40
N LYS A 17 22.57 6.24 -12.65
CA LYS A 17 21.63 6.84 -13.61
C LYS A 17 20.19 6.57 -13.21
N TRP A 18 19.87 5.33 -12.83
CA TRP A 18 18.58 4.95 -12.26
C TRP A 18 18.23 5.80 -11.04
N ASN A 19 19.19 6.02 -10.14
CA ASN A 19 18.96 6.84 -8.96
C ASN A 19 18.74 8.31 -9.32
N LYS A 20 19.51 8.86 -10.26
CA LYS A 20 19.35 10.24 -10.72
C LYS A 20 17.97 10.50 -11.34
N GLU A 21 17.44 9.54 -12.10
CA GLU A 21 16.07 9.60 -12.62
C GLU A 21 15.04 9.67 -11.48
N TRP A 22 15.22 8.85 -10.44
CA TRP A 22 14.40 8.87 -9.24
C TRP A 22 14.48 10.19 -8.46
N GLU A 23 15.68 10.74 -8.27
CA GLU A 23 15.86 12.03 -7.59
C GLU A 23 15.17 13.15 -8.34
N THR A 24 15.35 13.21 -9.66
CA THR A 24 14.66 14.19 -10.52
C THR A 24 13.14 14.08 -10.37
N TYR A 25 12.61 12.86 -10.34
CA TYR A 25 11.18 12.63 -10.13
C TYR A 25 10.71 13.07 -8.75
N LEU A 26 11.41 12.69 -7.68
CA LEU A 26 11.05 13.06 -6.31
C LEU A 26 11.11 14.57 -6.11
N GLU A 27 12.14 15.24 -6.62
CA GLU A 27 12.28 16.69 -6.55
C GLU A 27 11.14 17.41 -7.27
N ASN A 28 10.74 16.93 -8.46
CA ASN A 28 9.61 17.49 -9.18
C ASN A 28 8.27 17.22 -8.47
N LYS A 29 8.05 16.00 -7.99
CA LYS A 29 6.81 15.58 -7.34
C LYS A 29 6.57 16.27 -5.99
N PHE A 30 7.64 16.47 -5.22
CA PHE A 30 7.60 17.07 -3.89
C PHE A 30 8.05 18.53 -3.85
N LYS A 31 8.11 19.19 -5.01
CA LYS A 31 8.29 20.63 -5.08
C LYS A 31 7.16 21.31 -4.29
N PRO A 32 7.47 22.20 -3.31
CA PRO A 32 6.44 22.92 -2.58
C PRO A 32 5.54 23.69 -3.54
N LEU A 33 4.23 23.53 -3.37
CA LEU A 33 3.21 24.24 -4.14
C LEU A 33 2.46 25.21 -3.23
N PRO A 34 1.94 26.34 -3.75
CA PRO A 34 1.07 27.23 -2.98
C PRO A 34 -0.19 26.52 -2.47
N SER A 35 -0.67 25.52 -3.23
CA SER A 35 -1.79 24.66 -2.87
C SER A 35 -1.59 23.27 -3.49
N TYR A 36 -1.84 22.22 -2.73
CA TYR A 36 -1.80 20.84 -3.25
C TYR A 36 -3.10 20.48 -3.97
N PRO A 37 -3.06 19.54 -4.93
CA PRO A 37 -4.26 19.09 -5.64
C PRO A 37 -5.31 18.54 -4.69
N ASP A 38 -6.57 18.84 -4.96
CA ASP A 38 -7.69 18.25 -4.25
C ASP A 38 -7.70 16.71 -4.42
N LEU A 39 -7.68 16.01 -3.29
CA LEU A 39 -7.73 14.56 -3.22
C LEU A 39 -9.16 14.01 -3.15
N SER A 40 -10.19 14.80 -3.46
CA SER A 40 -11.59 14.35 -3.49
C SER A 40 -11.82 13.10 -4.34
N PHE A 41 -11.00 12.85 -5.38
CA PHE A 41 -11.03 11.59 -6.14
C PHE A 41 -10.73 10.35 -5.27
N LEU A 42 -9.93 10.51 -4.21
CA LEU A 42 -9.68 9.45 -3.25
C LEU A 42 -10.92 9.12 -2.43
N SER A 43 -11.84 10.06 -2.19
CA SER A 43 -13.09 9.78 -1.46
C SER A 43 -13.98 8.80 -2.25
N GLU A 44 -14.14 9.04 -3.55
CA GLU A 44 -14.86 8.12 -4.46
C GLU A 44 -14.15 6.77 -4.54
N PHE A 45 -12.82 6.78 -4.71
CA PHE A 45 -12.01 5.58 -4.75
C PHE A 45 -12.14 4.77 -3.46
N SER A 46 -11.87 5.39 -2.32
CA SER A 46 -11.82 4.73 -1.01
C SER A 46 -13.16 4.10 -0.65
N SER A 47 -14.29 4.74 -0.93
CA SER A 47 -15.62 4.12 -0.70
C SER A 47 -15.81 2.74 -1.37
N ARG A 48 -15.16 2.51 -2.52
CA ARG A 48 -15.23 1.24 -3.27
C ARG A 48 -14.15 0.25 -2.87
N VAL A 49 -13.07 0.73 -2.27
CA VAL A 49 -11.80 -0.01 -2.11
C VAL A 49 -11.55 -0.40 -0.66
N LEU A 50 -12.27 0.20 0.27
CA LEU A 50 -12.29 -0.15 1.69
C LEU A 50 -13.03 -1.44 1.97
N GLY A 51 -12.70 -2.47 1.20
CA GLY A 51 -13.03 -3.84 1.54
C GLY A 51 -12.21 -4.32 2.74
N GLN A 52 -12.70 -5.38 3.36
CA GLN A 52 -12.03 -6.07 4.47
C GLN A 52 -10.57 -6.47 4.11
N GLY A 53 -10.30 -6.80 2.85
CA GLY A 53 -8.97 -7.16 2.39
C GLY A 53 -7.94 -6.03 2.53
N MET A 54 -8.31 -4.79 2.24
CA MET A 54 -7.41 -3.64 2.39
C MET A 54 -7.09 -3.39 3.86
N LEU A 55 -8.10 -3.42 4.73
CA LEU A 55 -7.92 -3.23 6.18
C LEU A 55 -7.04 -4.33 6.78
N ALA A 56 -7.23 -5.59 6.36
CA ALA A 56 -6.40 -6.71 6.80
C ALA A 56 -4.95 -6.56 6.31
N SER A 57 -4.74 -6.19 5.05
CA SER A 57 -3.41 -5.93 4.48
C SER A 57 -2.69 -4.77 5.19
N MET A 58 -3.42 -3.71 5.53
CA MET A 58 -2.86 -2.60 6.31
C MET A 58 -2.47 -3.02 7.72
N GLU A 59 -3.27 -3.87 8.37
CA GLU A 59 -2.95 -4.39 9.70
C GLU A 59 -1.73 -5.31 9.67
N GLU A 60 -1.56 -6.11 8.62
CA GLU A 60 -0.36 -6.91 8.39
C GLU A 60 0.87 -6.02 8.17
N GLN A 61 0.79 -5.06 7.24
CA GLN A 61 1.86 -4.09 6.97
C GLN A 61 2.24 -3.28 8.23
N ARG A 62 1.25 -2.94 9.07
CA ARG A 62 1.48 -2.27 10.36
C ARG A 62 2.31 -3.14 11.31
N LYS A 63 2.01 -4.44 11.43
CA LYS A 63 2.78 -5.38 12.26
C LYS A 63 4.19 -5.58 11.71
N GLU A 64 4.32 -5.77 10.40
CA GLU A 64 5.63 -5.90 9.75
C GLU A 64 6.50 -4.66 9.98
N LEU A 65 5.92 -3.47 9.87
CA LEU A 65 6.63 -2.22 10.13
C LEU A 65 7.10 -2.13 11.59
N CYS A 66 6.28 -2.53 12.56
CA CYS A 66 6.68 -2.56 13.97
C CYS A 66 7.87 -3.52 14.21
N ILE A 67 7.83 -4.71 13.60
CA ILE A 67 8.91 -5.70 13.69
C ILE A 67 10.19 -5.13 13.06
N LEU A 68 10.10 -4.58 11.85
CA LEU A 68 11.23 -4.00 11.14
C LEU A 68 11.87 -2.84 11.91
N GLN A 69 11.06 -1.94 12.49
CA GLN A 69 11.56 -0.84 13.30
C GLN A 69 12.22 -1.34 14.60
N LYS A 70 11.67 -2.38 15.23
CA LYS A 70 12.29 -3.03 16.40
C LYS A 70 13.65 -3.62 16.04
N ASP A 71 13.71 -4.40 14.96
CA ASP A 71 14.95 -5.03 14.52
C ASP A 71 15.99 -3.97 14.16
N LEU A 72 15.59 -2.93 13.42
CA LEU A 72 16.45 -1.79 13.09
C LEU A 72 16.96 -1.08 14.35
N ALA A 73 16.12 -0.86 15.35
CA ALA A 73 16.52 -0.28 16.63
C ALA A 73 17.60 -1.13 17.32
N GLY A 74 17.39 -2.45 17.39
CA GLY A 74 18.36 -3.38 17.98
C GLY A 74 19.70 -3.41 17.22
N LEU A 75 19.65 -3.41 15.89
CA LEU A 75 20.84 -3.31 15.04
C LEU A 75 21.60 -2.02 15.32
N VAL A 76 20.91 -0.86 15.29
CA VAL A 76 21.53 0.45 15.50
C VAL A 76 22.09 0.60 16.90
N ALA A 77 21.36 0.16 17.94
CA ALA A 77 21.84 0.17 19.32
C ALA A 77 23.16 -0.60 19.46
N GLY A 78 23.19 -1.85 18.98
CA GLY A 78 24.39 -2.68 19.02
C GLY A 78 25.55 -2.07 18.22
N LYS A 79 25.26 -1.39 17.11
CA LYS A 79 26.29 -0.71 16.29
C LYS A 79 26.78 0.61 16.88
N ARG A 80 25.94 1.36 17.58
CA ARG A 80 26.34 2.55 18.33
C ARG A 80 27.24 2.19 19.50
N GLU A 81 26.90 1.14 20.23
CA GLU A 81 27.67 0.65 21.37
C GLU A 81 29.01 0.04 20.95
N ALA A 82 29.00 -0.90 19.99
CA ALA A 82 30.21 -1.64 19.63
C ALA A 82 31.17 -0.86 18.71
N ASP A 83 30.64 -0.09 17.76
CA ASP A 83 31.41 0.45 16.64
C ASP A 83 31.36 1.99 16.54
N HIS A 84 30.74 2.67 17.52
CA HIS A 84 30.48 4.12 17.48
C HIS A 84 29.86 4.57 16.14
N PHE A 85 28.82 3.85 15.71
CA PHE A 85 28.20 3.99 14.38
C PHE A 85 28.05 5.45 13.90
N ASP A 86 27.48 6.34 14.71
CA ASP A 86 27.23 7.73 14.33
C ASP A 86 28.54 8.48 13.99
N SER A 87 29.56 8.37 14.86
CA SER A 87 30.87 8.96 14.61
C SER A 87 31.55 8.36 13.38
N LYS A 88 31.44 7.03 13.21
CA LYS A 88 31.99 6.34 12.05
C LYS A 88 31.33 6.83 10.76
N TRP A 89 30.00 6.93 10.73
CA TRP A 89 29.23 7.45 9.59
C TRP A 89 29.61 8.90 9.23
N LEU A 90 29.71 9.77 10.22
CA LEU A 90 30.08 11.18 10.00
C LEU A 90 31.54 11.34 9.55
N SER A 91 32.42 10.43 9.95
CA SER A 91 33.83 10.43 9.53
C SER A 91 34.08 9.97 8.09
N MET A 92 33.10 9.31 7.45
CA MET A 92 33.22 8.87 6.05
C MET A 92 33.31 10.05 5.08
N SER A 93 33.91 9.82 3.91
CA SER A 93 33.82 10.81 2.83
C SER A 93 32.39 10.88 2.27
N PRO A 94 31.99 12.00 1.65
CA PRO A 94 30.71 12.09 0.94
C PRO A 94 30.51 10.97 -0.08
N GLU A 95 31.56 10.60 -0.81
CA GLU A 95 31.54 9.56 -1.84
C GLU A 95 31.24 8.19 -1.24
N THR A 96 31.92 7.81 -0.15
CA THR A 96 31.67 6.54 0.56
C THR A 96 30.25 6.48 1.13
N ARG A 97 29.73 7.59 1.69
CA ARG A 97 28.33 7.64 2.13
C ARG A 97 27.37 7.47 0.95
N ALA A 98 27.62 8.15 -0.18
CA ALA A 98 26.82 8.03 -1.39
C ALA A 98 26.74 6.58 -1.86
N GLU A 99 27.86 5.87 -1.88
CA GLU A 99 27.94 4.47 -2.28
C GLU A 99 27.06 3.58 -1.39
N HIS A 100 27.17 3.71 -0.06
CA HIS A 100 26.33 2.94 0.86
C HIS A 100 24.84 3.28 0.74
N ILE A 101 24.50 4.56 0.56
CA ILE A 101 23.12 5.02 0.33
C ILE A 101 22.57 4.41 -0.95
N LEU A 102 23.30 4.56 -2.07
CA LEU A 102 22.90 4.06 -3.38
C LEU A 102 22.68 2.55 -3.36
N LYS A 103 23.60 1.81 -2.74
CA LYS A 103 23.47 0.36 -2.60
C LYS A 103 22.25 -0.02 -1.77
N GLY A 104 21.99 0.69 -0.66
CA GLY A 104 20.79 0.49 0.16
C GLY A 104 19.50 0.75 -0.62
N LEU A 105 19.46 1.79 -1.46
CA LEU A 105 18.33 2.11 -2.34
C LEU A 105 18.11 1.00 -3.38
N VAL A 106 19.16 0.55 -4.07
CA VAL A 106 19.08 -0.52 -5.08
C VAL A 106 18.53 -1.81 -4.47
N ILE A 107 19.08 -2.24 -3.33
CA ILE A 107 18.63 -3.46 -2.63
C ILE A 107 17.17 -3.32 -2.22
N SER A 108 16.81 -2.19 -1.61
CA SER A 108 15.46 -1.99 -1.07
C SER A 108 14.39 -1.93 -2.15
N SER A 109 14.66 -1.18 -3.22
CA SER A 109 13.80 -1.10 -4.40
C SER A 109 13.69 -2.43 -5.16
N GLY A 110 14.70 -3.30 -5.07
CA GLY A 110 14.71 -4.60 -5.73
C GLY A 110 14.22 -5.78 -4.89
N ALA A 111 13.96 -5.59 -3.60
CA ALA A 111 13.64 -6.68 -2.69
C ALA A 111 12.32 -7.39 -3.06
N VAL A 112 11.28 -6.63 -3.40
CA VAL A 112 9.99 -7.14 -3.90
C VAL A 112 9.39 -6.16 -4.92
N ALA A 113 8.44 -6.64 -5.73
CA ALA A 113 7.97 -5.95 -6.93
C ALA A 113 7.39 -4.53 -6.67
N ASP A 114 6.78 -4.30 -5.51
CA ASP A 114 6.13 -3.03 -5.18
C ASP A 114 7.03 -2.02 -4.47
N MET A 115 8.28 -2.37 -4.10
CA MET A 115 9.14 -1.46 -3.32
C MET A 115 9.52 -0.18 -4.07
N ASP A 116 9.71 -0.27 -5.39
CA ASP A 116 9.90 0.92 -6.22
C ASP A 116 8.67 1.84 -6.17
N GLU A 117 7.45 1.29 -6.11
CA GLU A 117 6.22 2.07 -5.96
C GLU A 117 6.05 2.67 -4.55
N ARG A 118 6.76 2.16 -3.55
CA ARG A 118 6.78 2.78 -2.21
C ARG A 118 7.77 3.94 -2.16
N ARG A 119 8.90 3.83 -2.88
CA ARG A 119 9.93 4.88 -2.95
C ARG A 119 9.39 6.23 -3.42
N GLN A 120 8.45 6.25 -4.36
CA GLN A 120 7.83 7.49 -4.88
C GLN A 120 7.11 8.34 -3.81
N TRP A 121 6.96 7.83 -2.58
CA TRP A 121 6.39 8.56 -1.45
C TRP A 121 7.46 9.06 -0.46
N CYS A 122 8.74 8.85 -0.74
CA CYS A 122 9.85 9.06 0.18
C CYS A 122 10.81 10.14 -0.34
N PRO A 123 10.44 11.43 -0.31
CA PRO A 123 11.30 12.53 -0.76
C PRO A 123 12.64 12.62 0.00
N GLU A 124 12.73 12.02 1.18
CA GLU A 124 13.93 11.98 2.01
C GLU A 124 15.00 11.03 1.47
N THR A 125 14.69 10.24 0.42
CA THR A 125 15.57 9.18 -0.10
C THR A 125 16.47 9.65 -1.24
N THR A 126 16.66 10.96 -1.41
CA THR A 126 17.67 11.50 -2.33
C THR A 126 19.05 11.52 -1.65
N ILE A 127 20.10 11.22 -2.41
CA ILE A 127 21.49 11.31 -1.95
C ILE A 127 21.79 12.73 -1.48
N SER A 128 21.31 13.74 -2.22
CA SER A 128 21.47 15.16 -1.86
C SER A 128 20.89 15.49 -0.49
N PHE A 129 19.69 14.99 -0.16
CA PHE A 129 19.08 15.16 1.15
C PHE A 129 19.88 14.41 2.22
N LEU A 130 20.18 13.13 2.02
CA LEU A 130 20.81 12.28 3.03
C LEU A 130 22.25 12.68 3.35
N GLN A 131 22.98 13.23 2.36
CA GLN A 131 24.32 13.79 2.55
C GLN A 131 24.32 15.19 3.16
N GLY A 132 23.17 15.85 3.25
CA GLY A 132 23.08 17.19 3.81
C GLY A 132 23.66 17.27 5.22
N ASP A 133 24.25 18.43 5.53
CA ASP A 133 24.87 18.72 6.82
C ASP A 133 25.99 17.71 7.17
N GLY A 134 26.80 17.34 6.17
CA GLY A 134 27.92 16.41 6.34
C GLY A 134 27.48 14.96 6.59
N GLY A 135 26.30 14.56 6.11
CA GLY A 135 25.71 13.24 6.35
C GLY A 135 24.86 13.14 7.61
N LYS A 136 24.69 14.23 8.37
CA LYS A 136 23.86 14.26 9.58
C LYS A 136 22.39 13.99 9.27
N ARG A 137 21.88 14.42 8.10
CA ARG A 137 20.47 14.20 7.73
C ARG A 137 20.09 12.73 7.60
N PHE A 138 21.02 11.85 7.22
CA PHE A 138 20.81 10.41 7.29
C PHE A 138 20.57 9.94 8.74
N LEU A 139 21.37 10.42 9.70
CA LEU A 139 21.21 10.10 11.12
C LEU A 139 19.93 10.70 11.70
N ASP A 140 19.56 11.92 11.30
CA ASP A 140 18.31 12.56 11.72
C ASP A 140 17.09 11.75 11.23
N LEU A 141 17.10 11.28 9.99
CA LEU A 141 16.06 10.39 9.46
C LEU A 141 16.03 9.05 10.21
N LEU A 142 17.20 8.46 10.48
CA LEU A 142 17.31 7.23 11.25
C LEU A 142 16.71 7.39 12.65
N ASN A 143 17.08 8.46 13.35
CA ASN A 143 16.55 8.79 14.68
C ASN A 143 15.04 9.06 14.64
N ALA A 144 14.52 9.68 13.58
CA ALA A 144 13.09 9.90 13.40
C ALA A 144 12.33 8.58 13.21
N VAL A 145 12.86 7.63 12.44
CA VAL A 145 12.26 6.29 12.26
C VAL A 145 12.28 5.46 13.54
N LEU A 146 13.28 5.67 14.39
CA LEU A 146 13.44 4.95 15.65
C LEU A 146 12.79 5.66 16.86
N ASP A 147 12.38 6.92 16.69
CA ASP A 147 11.92 7.81 17.76
C ASP A 147 12.96 7.87 18.89
N THR A 148 14.19 8.19 18.49
CA THR A 148 15.36 8.32 19.37
C THR A 148 16.03 9.68 19.17
N PRO A 149 15.37 10.80 19.53
CA PRO A 149 15.90 12.14 19.28
C PRO A 149 17.26 12.39 19.94
N ASN A 150 17.55 11.69 21.04
CA ASN A 150 18.83 11.76 21.77
C ASN A 150 19.72 10.53 21.55
N GLY A 151 19.38 9.66 20.60
CA GLY A 151 20.11 8.42 20.33
C GLY A 151 19.83 7.27 21.30
N GLU A 152 19.09 7.51 22.38
CA GLU A 152 18.65 6.47 23.33
C GLU A 152 17.46 5.70 22.76
N VAL A 153 17.59 4.37 22.66
CA VAL A 153 16.52 3.47 22.24
C VAL A 153 15.60 3.21 23.43
N PRO A 154 14.28 3.47 23.33
CA PRO A 154 13.34 3.18 24.40
C PRO A 154 13.38 1.72 24.82
N SER A 155 13.17 1.47 26.11
CA SER A 155 13.18 0.13 26.70
C SER A 155 12.31 -0.84 25.90
N GLU A 156 12.73 -2.10 25.83
CA GLU A 156 12.26 -3.22 24.98
C GLU A 156 10.75 -3.54 24.95
N GLU A 157 9.90 -2.77 25.64
CA GLU A 157 8.45 -2.93 25.57
C GLU A 157 7.98 -2.90 24.11
N LEU A 158 7.25 -3.95 23.72
CA LEU A 158 6.80 -4.15 22.35
C LEU A 158 5.94 -2.94 21.94
N ARG A 159 6.51 -2.06 21.11
CA ARG A 159 5.74 -1.02 20.45
C ARG A 159 4.64 -1.69 19.65
N THR A 160 3.40 -1.42 20.04
CA THR A 160 2.22 -1.94 19.35
C THR A 160 1.82 -1.08 18.17
N GLU A 161 2.39 0.11 17.99
CA GLU A 161 2.15 0.99 16.84
C GLU A 161 3.49 1.41 16.21
N PRO A 162 3.55 1.50 14.87
CA PRO A 162 4.76 1.91 14.20
C PRO A 162 4.96 3.43 14.31
N ILE A 163 6.22 3.85 14.23
CA ILE A 163 6.56 5.27 14.13
C ILE A 163 6.33 5.72 12.69
N LEU A 164 5.56 6.79 12.55
CA LEU A 164 5.27 7.41 11.26
C LEU A 164 6.01 8.74 11.20
N VAL A 165 7.12 8.77 10.46
CA VAL A 165 7.89 9.99 10.20
C VAL A 165 7.04 10.98 9.42
N SER A 166 6.90 12.21 9.89
CA SER A 166 6.22 13.29 9.17
C SER A 166 7.09 13.87 8.06
N HIS A 167 6.49 14.38 7.00
CA HIS A 167 7.19 15.21 6.01
C HIS A 167 6.26 16.29 5.48
N PRO A 168 6.59 17.59 5.65
CA PRO A 168 5.63 18.68 5.43
C PRO A 168 4.94 18.67 4.06
N VAL A 169 5.70 18.42 2.98
CA VAL A 169 5.14 18.37 1.62
C VAL A 169 4.30 17.11 1.41
N PHE A 170 4.71 15.98 1.98
CA PHE A 170 3.96 14.72 1.86
C PHE A 170 2.65 14.82 2.64
N ASP A 171 2.72 15.31 3.87
CA ASP A 171 1.57 15.53 4.74
C ASP A 171 0.62 16.55 4.12
N GLY A 172 1.15 17.59 3.47
CA GLY A 172 0.38 18.56 2.69
C GLY A 172 -0.33 17.94 1.49
N ILE A 173 0.36 17.12 0.69
CA ILE A 173 -0.25 16.39 -0.44
C ILE A 173 -1.39 15.51 0.03
N TRP A 174 -1.20 14.78 1.14
CA TRP A 174 -2.16 13.80 1.65
C TRP A 174 -3.15 14.38 2.67
N HIS A 175 -3.11 15.68 2.93
CA HIS A 175 -3.91 16.37 3.95
C HIS A 175 -3.86 15.68 5.33
N ILE A 176 -2.69 15.14 5.69
CA ILE A 176 -2.47 14.45 6.97
C ILE A 176 -2.56 15.50 8.10
N GLY A 177 -3.35 15.18 9.14
CA GLY A 177 -3.60 16.09 10.26
C GLY A 177 -4.56 17.26 9.93
N GLN A 178 -5.00 17.42 8.68
CA GLN A 178 -5.97 18.45 8.30
C GLN A 178 -7.41 17.93 8.45
N PRO A 179 -8.37 18.80 8.81
CA PRO A 179 -9.78 18.44 8.89
C PRO A 179 -10.30 17.95 7.53
N CYS A 180 -11.25 17.02 7.56
CA CYS A 180 -11.87 16.53 6.33
C CYS A 180 -12.78 17.63 5.74
N PRO A 181 -12.69 17.94 4.43
CA PRO A 181 -13.64 18.84 3.79
C PRO A 181 -15.09 18.36 3.96
N SER A 182 -16.03 19.30 4.10
CA SER A 182 -17.46 18.99 4.20
C SER A 182 -17.94 18.20 2.97
N GLY A 183 -18.60 17.07 3.20
CA GLY A 183 -19.14 16.21 2.14
C GLY A 183 -18.21 15.07 1.69
N GLU A 184 -16.97 15.01 2.19
CA GLU A 184 -16.08 13.87 1.95
C GLU A 184 -16.26 12.75 2.98
N ASN A 185 -15.94 11.52 2.56
CA ASN A 185 -15.96 10.37 3.46
C ASN A 185 -14.69 10.37 4.33
N GLU A 186 -14.80 10.94 5.54
CA GLU A 186 -13.69 11.07 6.48
C GLU A 186 -13.02 9.74 6.83
N ALA A 187 -13.81 8.69 7.10
CA ALA A 187 -13.28 7.37 7.42
C ALA A 187 -12.42 6.84 6.26
N ALA A 188 -12.90 7.07 5.05
CA ALA A 188 -12.27 6.54 3.86
C ALA A 188 -10.96 7.26 3.53
N ARG A 189 -10.95 8.59 3.68
CA ARG A 189 -9.74 9.41 3.63
C ARG A 189 -8.71 8.98 4.67
N LYS A 190 -9.12 8.78 5.94
CA LYS A 190 -8.22 8.34 7.02
C LYS A 190 -7.56 7.00 6.74
N VAL A 191 -8.29 6.06 6.15
CA VAL A 191 -7.72 4.75 5.79
C VAL A 191 -6.69 4.90 4.67
N MET A 192 -6.97 5.69 3.63
CA MET A 192 -5.98 5.96 2.57
C MET A 192 -4.73 6.64 3.11
N GLN A 193 -4.90 7.67 3.95
CA GLN A 193 -3.79 8.37 4.62
C GLN A 193 -2.95 7.40 5.44
N LYS A 194 -3.57 6.52 6.21
CA LYS A 194 -2.87 5.50 7.00
C LYS A 194 -2.14 4.51 6.08
N HIS A 195 -2.76 4.05 5.00
CA HIS A 195 -2.14 3.12 4.06
C HIS A 195 -0.87 3.69 3.44
N VAL A 196 -0.94 4.91 2.89
CA VAL A 196 0.24 5.53 2.27
C VAL A 196 1.33 5.87 3.29
N SER A 197 0.93 6.24 4.51
CA SER A 197 1.87 6.49 5.60
C SER A 197 2.60 5.22 6.03
N LEU A 198 1.89 4.08 6.15
CA LEU A 198 2.50 2.78 6.44
C LEU A 198 3.43 2.35 5.31
N SER A 199 3.00 2.47 4.07
CA SER A 199 3.80 2.12 2.89
C SER A 199 5.09 2.91 2.80
N ARG A 200 5.00 4.24 2.97
CA ARG A 200 6.15 5.15 3.02
C ARG A 200 7.11 4.78 4.15
N ASN A 201 6.62 4.65 5.38
CA ASN A 201 7.48 4.39 6.54
C ASN A 201 8.10 2.99 6.52
N PHE A 202 7.43 2.02 5.90
CA PHE A 202 8.02 0.71 5.60
C PHE A 202 9.22 0.86 4.68
N TYR A 203 9.08 1.57 3.56
CA TYR A 203 10.20 1.79 2.64
C TYR A 203 11.36 2.51 3.34
N LEU A 204 11.10 3.58 4.08
CA LEU A 204 12.14 4.32 4.82
C LEU A 204 12.90 3.42 5.81
N SER A 205 12.18 2.65 6.63
CA SER A 205 12.79 1.75 7.62
C SER A 205 13.63 0.66 6.94
N PHE A 206 13.11 0.10 5.85
CA PHE A 206 13.77 -0.97 5.11
C PHE A 206 15.00 -0.49 4.33
N PHE A 207 14.93 0.71 3.78
CA PHE A 207 16.06 1.41 3.16
C PHE A 207 17.20 1.61 4.17
N LEU A 208 16.90 2.20 5.33
CA LEU A 208 17.88 2.44 6.39
C LEU A 208 18.53 1.13 6.85
N TRP A 209 17.73 0.08 7.05
CA TRP A 209 18.20 -1.26 7.38
C TRP A 209 19.23 -1.77 6.37
N ASN A 210 18.91 -1.73 5.07
CA ASN A 210 19.81 -2.22 4.01
C ASN A 210 21.07 -1.36 3.84
N THR A 211 20.98 -0.04 4.02
CA THR A 211 22.17 0.83 4.02
C THR A 211 23.13 0.47 5.14
N ILE A 212 22.62 0.26 6.36
CA ILE A 212 23.44 -0.12 7.52
C ILE A 212 24.02 -1.52 7.32
N LEU A 213 23.23 -2.51 6.89
CA LEU A 213 23.76 -3.84 6.59
C LEU A 213 24.91 -3.77 5.58
N ASN A 214 24.74 -3.04 4.48
CA ASN A 214 25.76 -2.87 3.46
C ASN A 214 27.04 -2.22 4.01
N MET A 215 26.91 -1.21 4.87
CA MET A 215 28.06 -0.57 5.55
C MET A 215 28.88 -1.56 6.38
N TYR A 216 28.25 -2.61 6.90
CA TYR A 216 28.91 -3.66 7.66
C TYR A 216 29.23 -4.92 6.85
N GLY A 217 29.17 -4.84 5.51
CA GLY A 217 29.45 -5.97 4.61
C GLY A 217 28.45 -7.11 4.75
N ARG A 218 27.22 -6.81 5.18
CA ARG A 218 26.11 -7.76 5.33
C ARG A 218 25.08 -7.52 4.25
N SER A 219 24.38 -8.58 3.88
CA SER A 219 23.19 -8.52 3.04
C SER A 219 22.16 -9.52 3.55
N GLN A 220 20.90 -9.29 3.18
CA GLN A 220 19.82 -10.25 3.39
C GLN A 220 19.19 -10.58 2.04
N ASN A 221 18.82 -11.85 1.88
CA ASN A 221 18.07 -12.31 0.72
C ASN A 221 16.59 -12.15 1.05
N TYR A 222 15.91 -11.31 0.27
CA TYR A 222 14.48 -11.11 0.40
C TYR A 222 13.78 -12.00 -0.61
N MET A 223 12.84 -12.80 -0.14
CA MET A 223 11.97 -13.58 -1.01
C MET A 223 10.59 -12.95 -0.96
N ALA A 224 10.07 -12.54 -2.11
CA ALA A 224 8.65 -12.30 -2.24
C ALA A 224 7.94 -13.62 -1.93
N VAL A 225 7.29 -13.69 -0.77
CA VAL A 225 6.33 -14.75 -0.50
C VAL A 225 5.22 -14.51 -1.50
N LYS A 226 5.18 -15.29 -2.58
CA LYS A 226 4.06 -15.21 -3.52
C LYS A 226 2.80 -15.38 -2.66
N PRO A 227 1.88 -14.40 -2.66
CA PRO A 227 0.60 -14.63 -2.02
C PRO A 227 0.08 -15.94 -2.62
N PRO A 228 -0.40 -16.88 -1.78
CA PRO A 228 -0.78 -18.20 -2.24
C PRO A 228 -1.69 -18.01 -3.44
N THR A 229 -1.17 -18.36 -4.62
CA THR A 229 -1.91 -18.24 -5.87
C THR A 229 -3.12 -19.11 -5.66
N SER A 230 -4.30 -18.52 -5.50
CA SER A 230 -5.55 -19.25 -5.67
C SER A 230 -5.39 -19.98 -7.00
N SER A 231 -5.33 -21.31 -6.97
CA SER A 231 -5.00 -22.13 -8.13
C SER A 231 -5.87 -21.72 -9.32
N LYS A 232 -5.41 -21.95 -10.55
CA LYS A 232 -6.25 -21.74 -11.74
C LYS A 232 -7.58 -22.52 -11.68
N ASP A 233 -7.66 -23.57 -10.85
CA ASP A 233 -8.91 -24.29 -10.55
C ASP A 233 -9.89 -23.47 -9.70
N SER A 234 -9.40 -22.50 -8.92
CA SER A 234 -10.22 -21.57 -8.13
C SER A 234 -11.01 -20.61 -9.02
N LEU A 235 -10.45 -20.19 -10.16
CA LEU A 235 -11.17 -19.35 -11.13
C LEU A 235 -12.23 -20.14 -11.91
N LYS A 236 -11.98 -21.42 -12.24
CA LYS A 236 -13.00 -22.32 -12.81
C LYS A 236 -14.06 -22.77 -11.82
N ALA A 237 -13.75 -22.79 -10.52
CA ALA A 237 -14.73 -23.01 -9.47
C ALA A 237 -15.65 -21.80 -9.26
N VAL A 238 -15.20 -20.58 -9.58
CA VAL A 238 -16.03 -19.35 -9.53
C VAL A 238 -17.10 -19.33 -10.64
N GLU A 239 -16.83 -19.93 -11.81
CA GLU A 239 -17.85 -20.06 -12.87
C GLU A 239 -18.90 -21.15 -12.58
N ASN A 240 -18.61 -22.12 -11.70
CA ASN A 240 -19.49 -23.25 -11.41
C ASN A 240 -20.13 -23.24 -10.01
N LEU A 241 -19.83 -22.24 -9.17
CA LEU A 241 -20.41 -22.11 -7.82
C LEU A 241 -21.30 -20.88 -7.75
N GLY A 242 -22.59 -21.10 -7.95
CA GLY A 242 -23.61 -20.18 -7.45
C GLY A 242 -23.41 -19.92 -5.96
N ASP A 243 -23.53 -18.65 -5.56
CA ASP A 243 -23.78 -18.12 -4.23
C ASP A 243 -23.01 -18.71 -3.03
N SER A 244 -21.76 -19.18 -3.22
CA SER A 244 -20.89 -19.54 -2.08
C SER A 244 -19.72 -18.57 -1.94
N ALA A 245 -19.87 -17.64 -0.98
CA ALA A 245 -18.94 -16.55 -0.65
C ALA A 245 -17.57 -16.99 -0.09
N ASP A 246 -17.20 -18.26 -0.17
CA ASP A 246 -16.06 -18.83 0.57
C ASP A 246 -14.74 -18.99 -0.22
N ALA A 247 -14.73 -18.70 -1.52
CA ALA A 247 -13.60 -19.01 -2.40
C ALA A 247 -12.48 -17.93 -2.48
N TYR A 248 -12.70 -16.70 -2.00
CA TYR A 248 -11.82 -15.55 -2.30
C TYR A 248 -10.68 -15.21 -1.31
N SER A 249 -10.33 -16.08 -0.35
CA SER A 249 -9.39 -15.71 0.74
C SER A 249 -8.11 -16.56 0.83
N GLY A 250 -7.34 -16.64 -0.26
CA GLY A 250 -6.03 -17.31 -0.24
C GLY A 250 -5.00 -16.57 0.62
N ALA A 251 -4.90 -15.25 0.50
CA ALA A 251 -4.04 -14.43 1.36
C ALA A 251 -4.74 -14.21 2.72
N GLY A 252 -4.14 -14.68 3.82
CA GLY A 252 -4.56 -14.30 5.17
C GLY A 252 -5.34 -15.32 6.00
N ARG A 253 -5.40 -16.62 5.64
CA ARG A 253 -5.98 -17.65 6.55
C ARG A 253 -4.97 -18.06 7.63
N ALA A 254 -4.85 -17.22 8.66
CA ALA A 254 -4.07 -17.50 9.85
C ALA A 254 -4.97 -17.66 11.09
N CYS A 255 -4.52 -18.47 12.04
CA CYS A 255 -5.13 -18.52 13.37
C CYS A 255 -4.96 -17.17 14.07
N ALA A 256 -6.06 -16.54 14.49
CA ALA A 256 -6.04 -15.25 15.18
C ALA A 256 -5.26 -15.29 16.52
N SER A 257 -5.12 -16.47 17.14
CA SER A 257 -4.43 -16.62 18.42
C SER A 257 -2.93 -16.94 18.31
N CYS A 258 -2.54 -17.78 17.34
CA CYS A 258 -1.17 -18.30 17.25
C CYS A 258 -0.50 -18.08 15.89
N ALA A 259 -1.16 -17.36 14.99
CA ALA A 259 -0.69 -17.05 13.63
C ALA A 259 -0.37 -18.26 12.72
N LYS A 260 -0.65 -19.50 13.15
CA LYS A 260 -0.50 -20.69 12.29
C LYS A 260 -1.31 -20.54 11.01
N LEU A 261 -0.68 -20.84 9.89
CA LEU A 261 -1.25 -20.82 8.53
C LEU A 261 -1.91 -22.17 8.19
N ALA A 262 -2.80 -22.18 7.20
CA ALA A 262 -3.56 -23.37 6.82
C ALA A 262 -2.68 -24.61 6.55
N PHE A 263 -1.55 -24.43 5.86
CA PHE A 263 -0.63 -25.53 5.53
C PHE A 263 0.11 -26.11 6.76
N GLN A 264 0.06 -25.43 7.91
CA GLN A 264 0.67 -25.88 9.16
C GLN A 264 -0.32 -26.66 10.04
N LEU A 265 -1.58 -26.80 9.61
CA LEU A 265 -2.57 -27.63 10.29
C LEU A 265 -2.40 -29.10 9.88
N PRO A 266 -2.77 -30.07 10.76
CA PRO A 266 -2.81 -31.47 10.38
C PRO A 266 -3.65 -31.71 9.13
N GLU A 267 -3.25 -32.68 8.31
CA GLU A 267 -3.97 -33.02 7.09
C GLU A 267 -5.44 -33.35 7.40
N GLY A 268 -6.36 -32.83 6.57
CA GLY A 268 -7.81 -32.98 6.77
C GLY A 268 -8.44 -32.05 7.81
N THR A 269 -7.68 -31.16 8.46
CA THR A 269 -8.24 -30.20 9.42
C THR A 269 -8.46 -28.81 8.80
N ASN A 270 -9.56 -28.17 9.15
CA ASN A 270 -9.92 -26.81 8.74
C ASN A 270 -9.89 -25.88 9.96
N PHE A 271 -9.66 -24.58 9.71
CA PHE A 271 -9.82 -23.58 10.76
C PHE A 271 -11.26 -23.56 11.30
N LEU A 272 -11.40 -23.48 12.61
CA LEU A 272 -12.66 -23.13 13.26
C LEU A 272 -12.93 -21.65 13.01
N ARG A 273 -14.17 -21.30 12.67
CA ARG A 273 -14.57 -19.91 12.50
C ARG A 273 -15.54 -19.47 13.60
N CYS A 274 -15.42 -18.23 14.04
CA CYS A 274 -16.41 -17.66 14.95
C CYS A 274 -17.73 -17.39 14.21
N SER A 275 -18.78 -18.15 14.52
CA SER A 275 -20.11 -18.03 13.90
C SER A 275 -20.70 -16.61 14.03
N LYS A 276 -20.55 -15.97 15.19
CA LYS A 276 -21.01 -14.60 15.42
C LYS A 276 -20.29 -13.59 14.52
N CYS A 277 -18.99 -13.74 14.33
CA CYS A 277 -18.21 -12.84 13.47
C CYS A 277 -18.52 -13.04 11.99
N ILE A 278 -18.72 -14.29 11.55
CA ILE A 278 -19.17 -14.58 10.19
C ILE A 278 -20.47 -13.82 9.90
N GLY A 279 -21.43 -13.83 10.85
CA GLY A 279 -22.71 -13.14 10.70
C GLY A 279 -22.62 -11.62 10.48
N VAL A 280 -21.49 -10.98 10.82
CA VAL A 280 -21.23 -9.55 10.57
C VAL A 280 -20.14 -9.33 9.51
N GLY A 281 -19.84 -10.34 8.70
CA GLY A 281 -18.86 -10.25 7.61
C GLY A 281 -17.39 -10.21 8.09
N ARG A 282 -17.11 -10.59 9.34
CA ARG A 282 -15.74 -10.69 9.87
C ARG A 282 -15.28 -12.14 9.88
N ASN A 283 -14.14 -12.43 9.24
CA ASN A 283 -13.59 -13.79 9.19
C ASN A 283 -12.51 -13.99 10.28
N VAL A 284 -12.90 -14.44 11.48
CA VAL A 284 -11.96 -14.79 12.55
C VAL A 284 -11.82 -16.29 12.66
N MET A 285 -10.59 -16.77 12.46
CA MET A 285 -10.24 -18.19 12.34
C MET A 285 -9.34 -18.66 13.48
N TYR A 286 -9.51 -19.91 13.90
CA TYR A 286 -8.75 -20.54 14.97
C TYR A 286 -8.31 -21.94 14.61
N CYS A 287 -7.08 -22.27 15.00
CA CYS A 287 -6.50 -23.58 14.80
C CYS A 287 -7.33 -24.70 15.46
N ASN A 288 -7.89 -24.40 16.64
CA ASN A 288 -8.69 -25.29 17.47
C ASN A 288 -9.43 -24.46 18.54
N LYS A 289 -10.21 -25.11 19.40
CA LYS A 289 -11.00 -24.45 20.46
C LYS A 289 -10.13 -23.78 21.52
N GLU A 290 -8.93 -24.28 21.77
CA GLU A 290 -7.98 -23.69 22.72
C GLU A 290 -7.48 -22.33 22.23
N CYS A 291 -7.06 -22.26 20.95
CA CYS A 291 -6.74 -21.01 20.24
C CYS A 291 -7.90 -20.00 20.36
N GLN A 292 -9.15 -20.43 20.14
CA GLN A 292 -10.33 -19.58 20.29
C GLN A 292 -10.52 -19.06 21.72
N LEU A 293 -10.42 -19.92 22.73
CA LEU A 293 -10.57 -19.52 24.14
C LEU A 293 -9.45 -18.60 24.63
N LYS A 294 -8.22 -18.80 24.13
CA LYS A 294 -7.07 -17.94 24.42
C LYS A 294 -7.30 -16.54 23.85
N ASP A 295 -7.67 -16.44 22.58
CA ASP A 295 -7.99 -15.14 21.94
C ASP A 295 -9.23 -14.48 22.57
N TRP A 296 -10.22 -15.27 22.98
CA TRP A 296 -11.40 -14.79 23.71
C TRP A 296 -11.07 -14.02 24.99
N LYS A 297 -10.08 -14.51 25.75
CA LYS A 297 -9.67 -13.93 27.04
C LYS A 297 -8.52 -12.92 26.89
N HIS A 298 -7.55 -13.21 26.03
CA HIS A 298 -6.23 -12.57 25.99
C HIS A 298 -5.80 -12.10 24.59
N GLY A 299 -6.72 -12.07 23.62
CA GLY A 299 -6.46 -11.42 22.34
C GLY A 299 -6.14 -9.92 22.51
N ASN A 300 -5.66 -9.28 21.45
CA ASN A 300 -5.41 -7.84 21.44
C ASN A 300 -6.15 -7.14 20.29
N PRO A 301 -7.36 -6.59 20.53
CA PRO A 301 -8.13 -6.68 21.77
C PRO A 301 -8.72 -8.09 22.01
N PRO A 302 -9.13 -8.45 23.24
CA PRO A 302 -9.72 -9.76 23.50
C PRO A 302 -10.96 -9.98 22.62
N HIS A 303 -11.06 -11.12 21.93
CA HIS A 303 -12.10 -11.32 20.90
C HIS A 303 -13.52 -11.06 21.41
N LYS A 304 -13.80 -11.36 22.69
CA LYS A 304 -15.09 -11.09 23.33
C LYS A 304 -15.55 -9.63 23.24
N THR A 305 -14.63 -8.67 23.13
CA THR A 305 -14.98 -7.24 23.06
C THR A 305 -15.45 -6.83 21.68
N ILE A 306 -15.07 -7.58 20.64
CA ILE A 306 -15.38 -7.31 19.23
C ILE A 306 -16.35 -8.34 18.62
N CYS A 307 -16.49 -9.52 19.21
CA CYS A 307 -17.24 -10.65 18.66
C CYS A 307 -18.68 -10.30 18.29
N GLY A 308 -19.04 -10.51 17.01
CA GLY A 308 -20.40 -10.24 16.49
C GLY A 308 -20.80 -8.77 16.45
N LYS A 309 -19.90 -7.83 16.78
CA LYS A 309 -20.13 -6.41 16.56
C LYS A 309 -19.77 -6.06 15.12
N PRO A 310 -20.60 -5.30 14.40
CA PRO A 310 -20.19 -4.66 13.15
C PRO A 310 -18.86 -3.93 13.38
N TYR A 311 -18.02 -3.79 12.35
CA TYR A 311 -16.91 -2.86 12.47
C TYR A 311 -17.52 -1.50 12.80
N ALA A 312 -17.18 -0.95 13.98
CA ALA A 312 -17.52 0.41 14.29
C ALA A 312 -16.95 1.25 13.15
N ALA A 313 -17.82 1.84 12.34
CA ALA A 313 -17.39 2.91 11.46
C ALA A 313 -16.71 3.93 12.38
N PRO A 314 -15.49 4.40 12.10
CA PRO A 314 -14.88 5.43 12.92
C PRO A 314 -15.77 6.67 12.86
N GLY A 315 -16.60 6.88 13.89
CA GLY A 315 -17.59 7.97 14.00
C GLY A 315 -19.02 7.58 13.60
N GLU A 316 -19.80 7.01 14.51
CA GLU A 316 -21.25 6.82 14.31
C GLU A 316 -22.04 8.09 14.67
N GLY A 317 -22.61 8.72 13.63
CA GLY A 317 -23.91 9.41 13.66
C GLY A 317 -24.90 8.69 12.71
N PRO A 318 -26.22 8.89 12.82
CA PRO A 318 -27.21 7.89 12.42
C PRO A 318 -27.64 7.99 10.95
N ASN A 319 -27.31 6.98 10.16
CA ASN A 319 -28.22 6.12 9.38
C ASN A 319 -27.47 5.54 8.17
N PRO A 320 -27.39 4.20 8.03
CA PRO A 320 -26.87 3.61 6.80
C PRO A 320 -27.89 3.79 5.68
N VAL A 321 -27.49 4.52 4.64
CA VAL A 321 -28.17 4.50 3.33
C VAL A 321 -28.08 3.07 2.79
N PRO A 322 -29.19 2.46 2.31
CA PRO A 322 -29.16 1.10 1.79
C PRO A 322 -28.16 0.99 0.63
N ILE A 323 -27.13 0.16 0.81
CA ILE A 323 -26.24 -0.24 -0.28
C ILE A 323 -27.08 -1.16 -1.19
N GLN A 324 -27.61 -0.59 -2.27
CA GLN A 324 -28.23 -1.39 -3.33
C GLN A 324 -27.15 -2.31 -3.92
N GLN A 325 -27.37 -3.61 -3.75
CA GLN A 325 -26.66 -4.65 -4.47
C GLN A 325 -27.03 -4.53 -5.95
N SER A 326 -26.22 -3.79 -6.72
CA SER A 326 -26.40 -3.67 -8.16
C SER A 326 -25.98 -4.97 -8.83
N SER A 327 -26.96 -5.65 -9.42
CA SER A 327 -26.80 -6.81 -10.28
C SER A 327 -25.80 -6.57 -11.40
N THR A 328 -25.00 -7.59 -11.65
CA THR A 328 -24.01 -7.73 -12.71
C THR A 328 -24.58 -7.49 -14.11
N SER A 329 -24.34 -6.31 -14.68
CA SER A 329 -24.02 -6.14 -16.11
C SER A 329 -23.65 -4.67 -16.38
N ASN A 330 -22.33 -4.43 -16.43
CA ASN A 330 -21.65 -3.24 -16.95
C ASN A 330 -21.72 -1.96 -16.09
N ASN A 331 -20.62 -1.72 -15.37
CA ASN A 331 -20.33 -0.53 -14.55
C ASN A 331 -20.14 0.77 -15.36
N ILE A 332 -20.86 0.95 -16.46
CA ILE A 332 -20.82 2.17 -17.27
C ILE A 332 -21.81 3.16 -16.64
N PRO A 333 -21.35 4.24 -15.98
CA PRO A 333 -22.25 5.21 -15.37
C PRO A 333 -23.07 5.94 -16.46
N PRO A 334 -24.29 6.44 -16.17
CA PRO A 334 -25.00 7.33 -17.09
C PRO A 334 -24.26 8.67 -17.28
N PRO A 335 -24.46 9.40 -18.39
CA PRO A 335 -23.89 10.74 -18.53
C PRO A 335 -24.55 11.72 -17.55
N ASP A 336 -23.78 12.67 -17.04
CA ASP A 336 -24.30 13.78 -16.23
C ASP A 336 -25.20 14.68 -17.11
N PRO A 337 -26.20 15.37 -16.53
CA PRO A 337 -27.11 16.23 -17.30
C PRO A 337 -26.37 17.26 -18.16
N GLY A 338 -26.70 17.30 -19.46
CA GLY A 338 -26.09 18.22 -20.43
C GLY A 338 -24.80 17.71 -21.09
N PHE A 339 -24.22 16.60 -20.61
CA PHE A 339 -23.10 15.97 -21.30
C PHE A 339 -23.58 15.01 -22.38
N ILE A 340 -23.21 15.29 -23.63
CA ILE A 340 -23.49 14.44 -24.79
C ILE A 340 -22.22 13.66 -25.13
N ARG A 341 -22.30 12.33 -25.11
CA ARG A 341 -21.19 11.45 -25.48
C ARG A 341 -20.93 11.54 -26.98
N SER A 342 -19.67 11.60 -27.38
CA SER A 342 -19.30 11.56 -28.79
C SER A 342 -19.59 10.18 -29.40
N PRO A 343 -19.76 10.08 -30.73
CA PRO A 343 -19.93 8.80 -31.41
C PRO A 343 -18.81 7.80 -31.10
N GLU A 344 -17.56 8.27 -31.01
CA GLU A 344 -16.40 7.45 -30.69
C GLU A 344 -16.47 6.89 -29.28
N LEU A 345 -16.90 7.71 -28.31
CA LEU A 345 -17.10 7.24 -26.94
C LEU A 345 -18.25 6.23 -26.87
N VAL A 346 -19.34 6.44 -27.59
CA VAL A 346 -20.44 5.45 -27.66
C VAL A 346 -19.95 4.13 -28.24
N ASN A 347 -19.15 4.17 -29.31
CA ASN A 347 -18.53 2.98 -29.88
C ASN A 347 -17.60 2.28 -28.87
N GLN A 348 -16.75 3.03 -28.17
CA GLN A 348 -15.88 2.51 -27.12
C GLN A 348 -16.66 1.79 -26.01
N LEU A 349 -17.79 2.37 -25.59
CA LEU A 349 -18.64 1.78 -24.55
C LEU A 349 -19.30 0.47 -25.03
N ALA A 350 -19.74 0.41 -26.30
CA ALA A 350 -20.26 -0.81 -26.90
C ALA A 350 -19.21 -1.93 -26.92
N LEU A 351 -17.98 -1.61 -27.36
CA LEU A 351 -16.87 -2.56 -27.38
C LEU A 351 -16.52 -3.09 -25.98
N LEU A 352 -16.55 -2.24 -24.95
CA LEU A 352 -16.32 -2.66 -23.56
C LEU A 352 -17.46 -3.50 -23.00
N GLN A 353 -18.69 -3.22 -23.41
CA GLN A 353 -19.88 -3.99 -23.04
C GLN A 353 -19.83 -5.40 -23.63
N ASP A 354 -19.34 -5.55 -24.85
CA ASP A 354 -19.14 -6.84 -25.51
C ASP A 354 -17.92 -7.61 -24.96
N ASN A 355 -16.98 -6.91 -24.32
CA ASN A 355 -15.72 -7.48 -23.83
C ASN A 355 -15.45 -7.13 -22.35
N PRO A 356 -16.19 -7.73 -21.39
CA PRO A 356 -16.15 -7.32 -19.98
C PRO A 356 -14.81 -7.53 -19.26
N HIS A 357 -13.89 -8.30 -19.85
CA HIS A 357 -12.55 -8.56 -19.33
C HIS A 357 -11.52 -7.50 -19.77
N ILE A 358 -11.89 -6.62 -20.70
CA ILE A 358 -11.03 -5.57 -21.24
C ILE A 358 -11.30 -4.27 -20.48
N THR A 359 -10.23 -3.52 -20.17
CA THR A 359 -10.34 -2.26 -19.40
C THR A 359 -10.55 -1.06 -20.32
N TYR A 360 -9.96 -1.10 -21.50
CA TYR A 360 -10.04 -0.09 -22.56
C TYR A 360 -9.79 -0.71 -23.93
N VAL A 361 -10.38 -0.17 -24.99
CA VAL A 361 -10.09 -0.57 -26.39
C VAL A 361 -9.39 0.57 -27.12
N LEU A 362 -8.32 0.25 -27.83
CA LEU A 362 -7.62 1.17 -28.74
C LEU A 362 -8.15 0.91 -30.14
N THR A 363 -9.03 1.79 -30.62
CA THR A 363 -9.61 1.70 -31.96
C THR A 363 -8.59 2.13 -33.01
N GLN A 364 -8.40 1.32 -34.07
CA GLN A 364 -7.47 1.64 -35.15
C GLN A 364 -8.20 1.93 -36.47
N PRO A 365 -7.62 2.73 -37.39
CA PRO A 365 -8.19 2.89 -38.72
C PRO A 365 -8.21 1.56 -39.48
N ASP A 366 -9.30 1.31 -40.20
CA ASP A 366 -9.42 0.20 -41.14
C ASP A 366 -8.22 0.17 -42.12
N PRO A 367 -7.63 -1.00 -42.41
CA PRO A 367 -8.04 -2.36 -42.05
C PRO A 367 -7.40 -2.93 -40.78
N LYS A 368 -6.83 -2.07 -39.92
CA LYS A 368 -6.14 -2.57 -38.73
C LYS A 368 -7.15 -2.97 -37.66
N PRO A 369 -6.98 -4.12 -37.00
CA PRO A 369 -7.89 -4.53 -35.95
C PRO A 369 -7.75 -3.64 -34.71
N ASP A 370 -8.85 -3.49 -33.98
CA ASP A 370 -8.86 -2.85 -32.67
C ASP A 370 -8.11 -3.70 -31.63
N HIS A 371 -7.52 -3.05 -30.63
CA HIS A 371 -6.71 -3.71 -29.62
C HIS A 371 -7.28 -3.50 -28.22
N GLY A 372 -7.59 -4.60 -27.53
CA GLY A 372 -8.00 -4.57 -26.13
C GLY A 372 -6.82 -4.38 -25.17
N VAL A 373 -6.97 -3.51 -24.18
CA VAL A 373 -6.03 -3.30 -23.09
C VAL A 373 -6.65 -3.78 -21.78
N ALA A 374 -6.00 -4.73 -21.12
CA ALA A 374 -6.36 -5.21 -19.79
C ALA A 374 -5.28 -4.83 -18.77
N LEU A 375 -5.64 -4.00 -17.79
CA LEU A 375 -4.72 -3.60 -16.74
C LEU A 375 -4.57 -4.72 -15.70
N GLN A 376 -3.35 -5.26 -15.59
CA GLN A 376 -3.02 -6.37 -14.68
C GLN A 376 -2.84 -5.91 -13.23
N HIS A 377 -2.34 -4.68 -13.03
CA HIS A 377 -2.13 -4.16 -11.69
C HIS A 377 -3.47 -3.72 -11.08
N THR A 378 -3.90 -4.35 -9.98
CA THR A 378 -5.22 -4.13 -9.39
C THR A 378 -5.47 -2.66 -9.05
N MET A 379 -4.49 -2.00 -8.43
CA MET A 379 -4.57 -0.57 -8.09
C MET A 379 -4.63 0.30 -9.34
N GLY A 380 -3.78 0.00 -10.33
CA GLY A 380 -3.77 0.72 -11.62
C GLY A 380 -5.09 0.59 -12.37
N LYS A 381 -5.63 -0.63 -12.48
CA LYS A 381 -6.93 -0.92 -13.10
C LYS A 381 -8.04 -0.13 -12.43
N MET A 382 -8.05 -0.13 -11.11
CA MET A 382 -9.07 0.52 -10.31
C MET A 382 -9.01 2.05 -10.44
N MET A 383 -7.82 2.64 -10.37
CA MET A 383 -7.61 4.08 -10.63
C MET A 383 -8.04 4.46 -12.04
N PHE A 384 -7.67 3.66 -13.03
CA PHE A 384 -8.10 3.84 -14.41
C PHE A 384 -9.63 3.76 -14.53
N ASP A 385 -10.28 2.78 -13.90
CA ASP A 385 -11.74 2.64 -13.93
C ASP A 385 -12.44 3.86 -13.29
N VAL A 386 -11.88 4.45 -12.21
CA VAL A 386 -12.40 5.70 -11.62
C VAL A 386 -12.27 6.87 -12.61
N MET A 387 -11.08 7.08 -13.18
CA MET A 387 -10.85 8.18 -14.14
C MET A 387 -11.68 8.01 -15.41
N LYS A 388 -11.73 6.78 -15.95
CA LYS A 388 -12.57 6.41 -17.09
C LYS A 388 -14.04 6.72 -16.82
N ASN A 389 -14.56 6.31 -15.66
CA ASN A 389 -15.95 6.56 -15.32
C ASN A 389 -16.25 8.05 -15.18
N ARG A 390 -15.33 8.84 -14.62
CA ARG A 390 -15.46 10.29 -14.55
C ARG A 390 -15.50 10.91 -15.95
N ALA A 391 -14.57 10.55 -16.82
CA ALA A 391 -14.55 10.98 -18.22
C ALA A 391 -15.82 10.57 -18.98
N ILE A 392 -16.34 9.35 -18.78
CA ILE A 392 -17.58 8.84 -19.40
C ILE A 392 -18.83 9.62 -18.94
N ARG A 393 -18.83 10.11 -17.69
CA ARG A 393 -19.96 10.83 -17.11
C ARG A 393 -20.06 12.26 -17.63
N ASN A 394 -18.97 12.99 -17.68
CA ASN A 394 -19.01 14.43 -17.93
C ASN A 394 -17.90 14.99 -18.83
N GLY A 395 -17.08 14.13 -19.41
CA GLY A 395 -16.00 14.56 -20.30
C GLY A 395 -14.86 15.28 -19.60
N ASP A 396 -14.65 15.05 -18.29
CA ASP A 396 -13.58 15.71 -17.52
C ASP A 396 -12.20 15.54 -18.21
N PRO A 397 -11.60 16.63 -18.74
CA PRO A 397 -10.35 16.55 -19.47
C PRO A 397 -9.16 16.14 -18.59
N ARG A 398 -9.20 16.41 -17.27
CA ARG A 398 -8.15 15.97 -16.34
C ARG A 398 -8.20 14.47 -16.11
N ALA A 399 -9.41 13.91 -16.06
CA ALA A 399 -9.59 12.47 -15.95
C ALA A 399 -9.06 11.76 -17.19
N VAL A 400 -9.37 12.28 -18.39
CA VAL A 400 -8.82 11.78 -19.67
C VAL A 400 -7.29 11.85 -19.68
N ALA A 401 -6.70 12.99 -19.30
CA ALA A 401 -5.25 13.14 -19.26
C ALA A 401 -4.57 12.18 -18.25
N THR A 402 -5.26 11.78 -17.19
CA THR A 402 -4.72 10.85 -16.17
C THR A 402 -4.83 9.38 -16.58
N MET A 403 -5.63 9.05 -17.60
CA MET A 403 -5.76 7.69 -18.13
C MET A 403 -4.60 7.28 -19.05
N TRP A 404 -3.87 8.26 -19.59
CA TRP A 404 -2.63 8.09 -20.34
C TRP A 404 -1.44 8.04 -19.39
#